data_AF-A0A2T0BBG5-F1
#
_entry.id   AF-A0A2T0BBG5-F1
#
_cell.length_a   1.000
_cell.length_b   1.000
_cell.length_c   1.000
_cell.angle_alpha   90.00
_cell.angle_beta   90.00
_cell.angle_gamma   90.00
#
_symmetry.space_group_name_H-M   'P 1'
#
loop_
_entity.id
_entity.type
_entity.pdbx_description
1 polymer ?
#
loop_
_entity_poly.entity_id
_entity_poly.type
_entity_poly.pdbx_seq_one_letter_code
_entity_poly.pdbx_strand_id
1 'polypeptide(L)'
;MHAKSKYTFIAHYWLVKGMLNCKKWNFVSDDEDNSIIDSIMRIFIQSINDKKAHHFVCKLDCNLSKKEACVLYMESSKKLKRRVIYNGKNGLSSFNIQKEMIAEELTYHNLL
;
A
#
# COMPACT_ATOMS: atom_id res chain seq x y z
N MET A 1 15.16 24.19 -20.44
CA MET A 1 15.39 23.95 -19.00
C MET A 1 14.68 22.65 -18.62
N HIS A 2 15.36 21.50 -18.66
CA HIS A 2 14.77 20.22 -18.23
C HIS A 2 14.84 20.14 -16.71
N ALA A 3 13.78 20.59 -16.01
CA ALA A 3 13.62 20.25 -14.61
C ALA A 3 13.56 18.72 -14.51
N LYS A 4 14.53 18.10 -13.83
CA LYS A 4 14.55 16.65 -13.61
C LYS A 4 13.23 16.28 -12.92
N SER A 5 12.43 15.42 -13.54
CA SER A 5 11.07 15.06 -13.12
C SER A 5 10.95 14.76 -11.62
N LYS A 6 11.96 14.09 -11.03
CA LYS A 6 12.05 13.83 -9.58
C LYS A 6 11.93 15.08 -8.70
N TYR A 7 12.60 16.18 -9.05
CA TYR A 7 12.54 17.41 -8.27
C TYR A 7 11.16 18.05 -8.33
N THR A 8 10.48 17.93 -9.47
CA THR A 8 9.10 18.37 -9.65
C THR A 8 8.14 17.59 -8.74
N PHE A 9 8.28 16.27 -8.65
CA PHE A 9 7.45 15.45 -7.75
C PHE A 9 7.70 15.79 -6.27
N ILE A 10 8.96 15.98 -5.87
CA ILE A 10 9.29 16.41 -4.50
C ILE A 10 8.62 17.76 -4.18
N ALA A 11 8.77 18.75 -5.07
CA ALA A 11 8.16 20.06 -4.86
C ALA A 11 6.62 19.98 -4.76
N HIS A 12 5.98 19.18 -5.62
CA HIS A 12 4.53 18.98 -5.58
C HIS A 12 4.06 18.34 -4.27
N TYR A 13 4.69 17.26 -3.83
CA TYR A 13 4.29 16.59 -2.58
C TYR A 13 4.56 17.47 -1.35
N TRP A 14 5.59 18.32 -1.38
CA TRP A 14 5.87 19.28 -0.30
C TRP A 14 4.78 20.34 -0.24
N LEU A 15 4.39 20.88 -1.39
CA LEU A 15 3.30 21.84 -1.50
C LEU A 15 1.96 21.24 -1.03
N VAL A 16 1.62 20.04 -1.51
CA VAL A 16 0.40 19.32 -1.12
C VAL A 16 0.34 19.11 0.39
N LYS A 17 1.47 18.74 1.03
CA LYS A 17 1.56 18.59 2.49
C LYS A 17 1.26 19.90 3.23
N GLY A 18 1.70 21.04 2.68
CA GLY A 18 1.46 22.36 3.28
C GLY A 18 0.04 22.89 3.05
N MET A 19 -0.57 22.55 1.90
CA MET A 19 -1.91 23.02 1.54
C MET A 19 -3.04 22.23 2.21
N LEU A 20 -2.83 20.92 2.44
CA LEU A 20 -3.87 20.05 2.98
C LEU A 20 -3.62 19.76 4.46
N ASN A 21 -4.58 20.16 5.31
CA ASN A 21 -4.56 19.82 6.73
C ASN A 21 -5.13 18.41 6.97
N CYS A 22 -4.40 17.39 6.53
CA CYS A 22 -4.79 15.99 6.66
C CYS A 22 -4.14 15.34 7.89
N LYS A 23 -4.97 14.75 8.77
CA LYS A 23 -4.50 13.98 9.94
C LYS A 23 -3.88 12.63 9.57
N LYS A 24 -4.33 12.04 8.46
CA LYS A 24 -3.85 10.75 7.93
C LYS A 24 -3.68 10.82 6.42
N TRP A 25 -2.64 10.18 5.91
CA TRP A 25 -2.32 10.12 4.49
C TRP A 25 -2.32 8.67 4.01
N ASN A 26 -2.93 8.40 2.86
CA ASN A 26 -2.87 7.11 2.20
C ASN A 26 -2.44 7.36 0.76
N PHE A 27 -1.25 6.88 0.41
CA PHE A 27 -0.70 6.99 -0.94
C PHE A 27 -0.82 5.64 -1.65
N VAL A 28 -1.10 5.67 -2.94
CA VAL A 28 -1.12 4.49 -3.80
C VAL A 28 -0.24 4.81 -5.01
N SER A 29 0.72 3.94 -5.33
CA SER A 29 1.54 4.06 -6.54
C SER A 29 1.82 2.67 -7.12
N ASP A 30 2.14 2.61 -8.41
CA ASP A 30 2.68 1.39 -9.00
C ASP A 30 4.15 1.19 -8.57
N ASP A 31 4.60 -0.07 -8.56
CA ASP A 31 5.95 -0.45 -8.11
C ASP A 31 7.07 0.09 -9.01
N GLU A 32 6.75 0.40 -10.27
CA GLU A 32 7.73 0.91 -11.24
C GLU A 32 7.96 2.43 -11.13
N ASP A 33 7.10 3.16 -10.40
CA ASP A 33 7.13 4.61 -10.27
C ASP A 33 8.09 5.12 -9.18
N ASN A 34 9.36 4.72 -9.28
CA ASN A 34 10.41 5.06 -8.31
C ASN A 34 10.50 6.56 -7.99
N SER A 35 10.18 7.44 -8.94
CA SER A 35 10.19 8.90 -8.72
C SER A 35 9.10 9.35 -7.74
N ILE A 36 7.93 8.71 -7.75
CA ILE A 36 6.83 8.99 -6.83
C ILE A 36 7.15 8.40 -5.46
N ILE A 37 7.61 7.15 -5.44
CA ILE A 37 8.02 6.45 -4.20
C ILE A 37 9.09 7.27 -3.46
N ASP A 38 10.17 7.64 -4.15
CA ASP A 38 11.25 8.47 -3.58
C ASP A 38 10.73 9.78 -2.98
N SER A 39 9.80 10.43 -3.67
CA SER A 39 9.26 11.73 -3.26
C SER A 39 8.37 11.60 -2.02
N ILE A 40 7.48 10.61 -2.00
CA ILE A 40 6.61 10.31 -0.85
C ILE A 40 7.49 9.99 0.36
N MET A 41 8.45 9.07 0.21
CA MET A 41 9.34 8.69 1.30
C MET A 41 10.10 9.89 1.83
N ARG A 42 10.68 10.75 0.99
CA ARG A 42 11.43 11.93 1.47
C ARG A 42 10.57 12.94 2.24
N ILE A 43 9.34 13.17 1.83
CA ILE A 43 8.50 14.26 2.37
C ILE A 43 7.64 13.79 3.55
N PHE A 44 7.24 12.52 3.52
CA PHE A 44 6.33 11.93 4.50
C PHE A 44 7.00 10.90 5.41
N ILE A 45 8.33 10.73 5.38
CA ILE A 45 9.03 9.75 6.24
C ILE A 45 8.60 9.83 7.70
N GLN A 46 8.53 11.03 8.28
CA GLN A 46 8.12 11.19 9.66
C GLN A 46 6.66 10.77 9.87
N SER A 47 5.77 11.15 8.95
CA SER A 47 4.37 10.74 9.01
C SER A 47 4.21 9.22 8.87
N ILE A 48 5.06 8.58 8.08
CA ILE A 48 5.07 7.11 7.90
C ILE A 48 5.54 6.44 9.20
N ASN A 49 6.65 6.90 9.77
CA ASN A 49 7.17 6.41 11.05
C ASN A 49 6.17 6.61 12.20
N ASP A 50 5.46 7.73 12.21
CA ASP A 50 4.39 8.05 13.16
C ASP A 50 3.10 7.25 12.92
N LYS A 51 3.03 6.40 11.89
CA LYS A 51 1.81 5.70 11.44
C LYS A 51 0.64 6.62 11.09
N LYS A 52 0.96 7.85 10.67
CA LYS A 52 0.01 8.86 10.15
C LYS A 52 0.00 8.88 8.62
N ALA A 53 0.92 8.20 7.96
CA ALA A 53 0.93 8.01 6.52
C ALA A 53 1.16 6.53 6.18
N HIS A 54 0.42 6.03 5.21
CA HIS A 54 0.61 4.69 4.65
C HIS A 54 0.83 4.82 3.15
N HIS A 55 1.75 4.04 2.61
CA HIS A 55 2.02 3.98 1.18
C HIS A 55 1.82 2.55 0.70
N PHE A 56 0.82 2.37 -0.15
CA PHE A 56 0.47 1.11 -0.78
C PHE A 56 1.09 1.07 -2.16
N VAL A 57 1.87 0.02 -2.43
CA VAL A 57 2.51 -0.19 -3.72
C VAL A 57 1.76 -1.29 -4.45
N CYS A 58 1.22 -0.96 -5.62
CA CYS A 58 0.63 -1.91 -6.55
C CYS A 58 1.77 -2.67 -7.24
N LYS A 59 2.07 -3.86 -6.73
CA LYS A 59 3.00 -4.78 -7.37
C LYS A 59 2.23 -5.65 -8.35
N LEU A 60 2.47 -5.45 -9.64
CA LEU A 60 2.05 -6.38 -10.68
C LEU A 60 3.27 -7.21 -11.07
N ASP A 61 3.21 -8.52 -10.83
CA ASP A 61 4.25 -9.41 -11.35
C ASP A 61 3.92 -9.77 -12.79
N CYS A 62 4.44 -8.96 -13.71
CA CYS A 62 4.28 -9.12 -15.15
C CYS A 62 5.00 -10.37 -15.71
N ASN A 63 5.86 -11.02 -14.91
CA ASN A 63 6.61 -12.19 -15.32
C ASN A 63 5.83 -13.50 -15.13
N LEU A 64 4.70 -13.45 -14.43
CA LEU A 64 3.85 -14.62 -14.23
C LEU A 64 3.14 -15.01 -15.52
N SER A 65 3.20 -16.28 -15.88
CA SER A 65 2.28 -16.84 -16.87
C SER A 65 0.85 -16.80 -16.34
N LYS A 66 -0.13 -16.82 -17.25
CA LYS A 66 -1.56 -16.90 -16.89
C LYS A 66 -1.88 -18.06 -15.94
N LYS A 67 -1.16 -19.19 -16.07
CA LYS A 67 -1.34 -20.36 -15.22
C LYS A 67 -0.82 -20.10 -13.80
N GLU A 68 0.35 -19.50 -13.67
CA GLU A 68 0.94 -19.16 -12.36
C GLU A 68 0.13 -18.10 -11.63
N ALA A 69 -0.32 -17.06 -12.34
CA ALA A 69 -1.22 -16.05 -11.79
C ALA A 69 -2.54 -16.67 -11.26
N CYS A 70 -3.10 -17.64 -12.00
CA CYS A 70 -4.29 -18.37 -11.57
C CYS A 70 -4.04 -19.21 -10.31
N VAL A 71 -2.91 -19.91 -10.24
CA VAL A 71 -2.52 -20.69 -9.05
C VAL A 71 -2.38 -19.78 -7.84
N LEU A 72 -1.66 -18.66 -7.96
CA LEU A 72 -1.49 -17.69 -6.89
C LEU A 72 -2.84 -17.12 -6.40
N TYR A 73 -3.75 -16.82 -7.32
CA TYR A 73 -5.10 -16.39 -6.98
C TYR A 73 -5.87 -17.46 -6.19
N MET A 74 -5.81 -18.72 -6.64
CA MET A 74 -6.47 -19.83 -5.96
C MET A 74 -5.90 -20.06 -4.56
N GLU A 75 -4.58 -20.00 -4.39
CA GLU A 75 -3.90 -20.14 -3.11
C GLU A 75 -4.26 -19.01 -2.15
N SER A 76 -4.21 -17.77 -2.63
CA SER A 76 -4.61 -16.58 -1.85
C SER A 76 -6.06 -16.66 -1.42
N SER A 77 -6.95 -17.10 -2.31
CA SER A 77 -8.37 -17.31 -2.01
C SER A 77 -8.58 -18.41 -0.97
N LYS A 78 -7.83 -19.52 -1.04
CA LYS A 78 -7.86 -20.59 -0.03
C LYS A 78 -7.36 -20.08 1.33
N LYS A 79 -6.27 -19.31 1.36
CA LYS A 79 -5.72 -18.70 2.58
C LYS A 79 -6.75 -17.81 3.26
N LEU A 80 -7.42 -16.96 2.49
CA LEU A 80 -8.51 -16.11 2.98
C LEU A 80 -9.63 -16.95 3.60
N LYS A 81 -10.14 -17.96 2.88
CA LYS A 81 -11.20 -18.85 3.39
C LYS A 81 -10.80 -19.56 4.69
N ARG A 82 -9.58 -20.08 4.78
CA ARG A 82 -9.09 -20.74 6.01
C ARG A 82 -9.08 -19.77 7.19
N ARG A 83 -8.67 -18.52 6.98
CA ARG A 83 -8.64 -17.50 8.03
C ARG A 83 -10.04 -17.11 8.51
N VAL A 84 -11.01 -17.05 7.59
CA VAL A 84 -12.43 -16.84 7.95
C VAL A 84 -12.94 -17.93 8.89
N ILE A 85 -12.66 -19.19 8.55
CA ILE A 85 -13.04 -20.35 9.35
C ILE A 85 -12.35 -20.29 10.72
N TYR A 86 -11.03 -20.06 10.76
CA TYR A 86 -10.25 -20.05 12.01
C TYR A 86 -10.69 -18.94 12.97
N ASN A 87 -11.02 -17.75 12.44
CA ASN A 87 -11.45 -16.61 13.26
C ASN A 87 -12.95 -16.67 13.63
N GLY A 88 -13.69 -17.73 13.27
CA GLY A 88 -15.12 -17.86 13.56
C GLY A 88 -16.00 -16.84 12.83
N LYS A 89 -15.50 -16.21 11.76
CA LYS A 89 -16.15 -15.09 11.06
C LYS A 89 -17.10 -15.54 9.95
N ASN A 90 -17.83 -16.63 10.21
CA ASN A 90 -18.78 -17.19 9.24
C ASN A 90 -19.94 -16.21 9.05
N GLY A 91 -20.09 -15.67 7.83
CA GLY A 91 -21.15 -14.72 7.47
C GLY A 91 -20.72 -13.26 7.28
N LEU A 92 -19.45 -12.92 7.55
CA LEU A 92 -18.91 -11.60 7.22
C LEU A 92 -18.60 -11.48 5.72
N SER A 93 -18.79 -10.28 5.16
CA SER A 93 -18.41 -10.01 3.77
C SER A 93 -16.89 -10.15 3.61
N SER A 94 -16.47 -10.68 2.46
CA SER A 94 -15.05 -10.83 2.10
C SER A 94 -14.27 -9.51 2.26
N PHE A 95 -14.92 -8.38 1.98
CA PHE A 95 -14.36 -7.05 2.15
C PHE A 95 -14.00 -6.72 3.60
N ASN A 96 -14.91 -6.99 4.55
CA ASN A 96 -14.66 -6.68 5.97
C ASN A 96 -13.51 -7.51 6.54
N ILE A 97 -13.42 -8.78 6.13
CA ILE A 97 -12.31 -9.66 6.53
C ILE A 97 -10.99 -9.16 5.95
N GLN A 98 -10.94 -8.80 4.67
CA GLN A 98 -9.74 -8.25 4.05
C GLN A 98 -9.30 -6.94 4.69
N LYS A 99 -10.25 -6.04 4.99
CA LYS A 99 -9.98 -4.79 5.69
C LYS A 99 -9.30 -5.03 7.04
N GLU A 100 -9.78 -6.01 7.80
CA GLU A 100 -9.19 -6.36 9.09
C GLU A 100 -7.82 -7.02 8.94
N MET A 101 -7.64 -7.89 7.94
CA MET A 101 -6.33 -8.47 7.64
C MET A 101 -5.29 -7.40 7.30
N ILE A 102 -5.66 -6.43 6.46
CA ILE A 102 -4.80 -5.30 6.11
C ILE A 102 -4.53 -4.45 7.35
N ALA A 103 -5.53 -4.19 8.20
CA ALA A 103 -5.34 -3.46 9.45
C ALA A 103 -4.36 -4.17 10.39
N GLU A 104 -4.46 -5.49 10.54
CA GLU A 104 -3.51 -6.31 11.30
C GLU A 104 -2.09 -6.20 10.69
N GLU A 105 -1.94 -6.42 9.39
CA GLU A 105 -0.62 -6.32 8.72
C GLU A 105 0.01 -4.93 8.92
N LEU A 106 -0.77 -3.85 8.80
CA LEU A 106 -0.32 -2.48 9.07
C LEU A 106 0.07 -2.25 10.54
N THR A 107 -0.46 -3.02 11.49
CA THR A 107 -0.02 -2.95 12.90
C THR A 107 1.31 -3.65 13.14
N TYR A 108 1.56 -4.78 12.46
CA TYR A 108 2.77 -5.60 12.63
C TYR A 108 3.98 -5.07 11.86
N HIS A 109 3.77 -4.31 10.77
CA HIS A 109 4.84 -3.58 10.09
C HIS A 109 5.29 -2.34 10.92
N ASN A 110 5.80 -2.58 12.12
CA ASN A 110 6.80 -1.72 12.76
C ASN A 110 8.12 -1.98 12.03
N LEU A 111 8.45 -1.15 11.04
CA LEU A 111 9.77 -1.20 10.42
C LEU A 111 10.78 -0.61 11.41
N LEU A 112 11.73 -1.46 11.83
CA LEU A 112 13.07 -1.07 12.28
C LEU A 112 13.67 0.00 11.36
#